data_AF-A0A1H0WPQ7-F1
#
_entry.id   AF-A0A1H0WPQ7-F1
#
_cell.length_a   1.000
_cell.length_b   1.000
_cell.length_c   1.000
_cell.angle_alpha   90.00
_cell.angle_beta   90.00
_cell.angle_gamma   90.00
#
_symmetry.space_group_name_H-M   'P 1'
#
loop_
_entity.id
_entity.type
_entity.pdbx_description
1 polymer ?
#
loop_
_entity_poly.entity_id
_entity_poly.type
_entity_poly.pdbx_seq_one_letter_code
_entity_poly.pdbx_strand_id
1 'polypeptide(L)'
;MTPKTERFELRLDADTIERVDQWRGSQGDTFSRSEAVRRLIDRGLDAHTPEGFRLNKSERLMTWLLTEILKNQINAGKDKQDSKYEMKKVELIQEVIYGGHFWALDWELSGVMHNEVDDPKALRTVVDVLDTWTFIERAYAGFSNDDKKRIEEEVGFRGKNPRFKGFDGNNETDYMGIAHFLVDQLGRFENFKGRDFNSHTPTVARYSQMAAIFSTMRSSLLGRELSPNEIIQLLKFD
;
A
#
# COMPACT_ATOMS: atom_id res chain seq x y z
N MET A 1 -20.65 -12.54 -39.74
CA MET A 1 -21.89 -12.06 -39.10
C MET A 1 -21.58 -10.74 -38.44
N THR A 2 -22.28 -9.66 -38.80
CA THR A 2 -22.15 -8.36 -38.12
C THR A 2 -22.62 -8.54 -36.67
N PRO A 3 -21.85 -8.14 -35.65
CA PRO A 3 -22.30 -8.26 -34.26
C PRO A 3 -23.58 -7.44 -34.08
N LYS A 4 -24.59 -8.04 -33.46
CA LYS A 4 -25.88 -7.36 -33.19
C LYS A 4 -25.64 -6.32 -32.10
N THR A 5 -25.91 -5.06 -32.39
CA THR A 5 -25.97 -4.00 -31.38
C THR A 5 -27.27 -4.12 -30.58
N GLU A 6 -27.19 -4.14 -29.25
CA GLU A 6 -28.34 -4.13 -28.36
C GLU A 6 -28.63 -2.72 -27.83
N ARG A 7 -29.91 -2.40 -27.61
CA ARG A 7 -30.35 -1.12 -27.04
C ARG A 7 -30.75 -1.34 -25.59
N PHE A 8 -30.27 -0.47 -24.71
CA PHE A 8 -30.68 -0.40 -23.31
C PHE A 8 -30.95 1.05 -22.91
N GLU A 9 -31.78 1.24 -21.87
CA GLU A 9 -32.12 2.56 -21.35
C GLU A 9 -31.37 2.82 -20.03
N LEU A 10 -30.77 4.00 -19.91
CA LEU A 10 -29.99 4.43 -18.75
C LEU A 10 -30.58 5.71 -18.18
N ARG A 11 -30.82 5.76 -16.87
CA ARG A 11 -31.21 6.98 -16.15
C ARG A 11 -30.00 7.56 -15.44
N LEU A 12 -29.73 8.84 -15.70
CA LEU A 12 -28.64 9.61 -15.10
C LEU A 12 -29.23 10.85 -14.42
N ASP A 13 -28.60 11.30 -13.34
CA ASP A 13 -28.94 12.56 -12.69
C ASP A 13 -28.50 13.76 -13.56
N ALA A 14 -29.00 14.94 -13.21
CA ALA A 14 -28.77 16.16 -13.99
C ALA A 14 -27.28 16.58 -14.04
N ASP A 15 -26.53 16.39 -12.94
CA ASP A 15 -25.10 16.73 -12.87
C ASP A 15 -24.30 15.82 -13.82
N THR A 16 -24.58 14.52 -13.79
CA THR A 16 -23.92 13.57 -14.69
C THR A 16 -24.22 13.89 -16.17
N ILE A 17 -25.46 14.27 -16.51
CA ILE A 17 -25.80 14.68 -17.89
C ILE A 17 -25.04 15.93 -18.31
N GLU A 18 -24.93 16.93 -17.43
CA GLU A 18 -24.22 18.17 -17.71
C GLU A 18 -22.73 17.90 -17.96
N ARG A 19 -22.10 17.04 -17.15
CA ARG A 19 -20.71 16.64 -17.33
C ARG A 19 -20.48 15.90 -18.66
N VAL A 20 -21.41 15.05 -19.09
CA VAL A 20 -21.35 14.41 -20.41
C VAL A 20 -21.45 15.44 -21.53
N ASP A 21 -22.32 16.45 -21.38
CA ASP A 21 -22.49 17.51 -22.39
C ASP A 21 -21.26 18.42 -22.48
N GLN A 22 -20.66 18.79 -21.34
CA GLN A 22 -19.41 19.56 -21.29
C GLN A 22 -18.27 18.77 -21.93
N TRP A 23 -18.12 17.48 -21.57
CA TRP A 23 -17.12 16.62 -22.17
C TRP A 23 -17.32 16.52 -23.68
N ARG A 24 -18.55 16.25 -24.14
CA ARG A 24 -18.88 16.24 -25.57
C ARG A 24 -18.50 17.55 -26.26
N GLY A 25 -18.82 18.70 -25.66
CA GLY A 25 -18.52 20.02 -26.22
C GLY A 25 -17.01 20.28 -26.40
N SER A 26 -16.18 19.64 -25.58
CA SER A 26 -14.72 19.76 -25.68
C SER A 26 -14.08 18.96 -26.82
N GLN A 27 -14.79 18.01 -27.44
CA GLN A 27 -14.20 17.06 -28.40
C GLN A 27 -14.16 17.57 -29.85
N GLY A 28 -14.61 18.81 -30.13
CA GLY A 28 -14.55 19.44 -31.46
C GLY A 28 -15.49 18.85 -32.53
N ASP A 29 -16.04 17.66 -32.30
CA ASP A 29 -17.00 16.96 -33.15
C ASP A 29 -18.41 17.00 -32.53
N THR A 30 -19.45 17.22 -33.33
CA THR A 30 -20.85 17.21 -32.87
C THR A 30 -21.46 15.82 -32.97
N PHE A 31 -21.13 14.91 -32.05
CA PHE A 31 -21.82 13.62 -31.92
C PHE A 31 -23.00 13.65 -30.94
N SER A 32 -23.89 12.65 -31.01
CA SER A 32 -25.07 12.58 -30.13
C SER A 32 -24.67 12.30 -28.68
N ARG A 33 -25.55 12.62 -27.71
CA ARG A 33 -25.32 12.22 -26.30
C ARG A 33 -25.14 10.70 -26.17
N SER A 34 -25.88 9.92 -26.95
CA SER A 34 -25.75 8.45 -26.94
C SER A 34 -24.36 7.99 -27.40
N GLU A 35 -23.80 8.62 -28.44
CA GLU A 35 -22.45 8.33 -28.90
C GLU A 35 -21.39 8.82 -27.89
N ALA A 36 -21.65 9.94 -27.22
CA ALA A 36 -20.81 10.44 -26.13
C ALA A 36 -20.74 9.44 -24.98
N VAL A 37 -21.90 8.97 -24.52
CA VAL A 37 -22.01 7.96 -23.46
C VAL A 37 -21.36 6.64 -23.89
N ARG A 38 -21.57 6.20 -25.14
CA ARG A 38 -20.92 5.00 -25.68
C ARG A 38 -19.39 5.11 -25.62
N ARG A 39 -18.80 6.21 -26.08
CA ARG A 39 -17.34 6.42 -26.04
C ARG A 39 -16.79 6.56 -24.62
N LEU A 40 -17.54 7.17 -23.71
CA LEU A 40 -17.16 7.24 -22.30
C LEU A 40 -17.21 5.87 -21.63
N ILE A 41 -18.21 5.04 -21.98
CA ILE A 41 -18.30 3.64 -21.55
C ILE A 41 -17.14 2.85 -22.16
N ASP A 42 -16.90 2.94 -23.47
CA ASP A 42 -15.76 2.27 -24.13
C ASP A 42 -14.45 2.66 -23.47
N ARG A 43 -14.19 3.96 -23.26
CA ARG A 43 -13.00 4.45 -22.56
C ARG A 43 -12.91 3.96 -21.11
N GLY A 44 -14.05 3.89 -20.42
CA GLY A 44 -14.13 3.39 -19.05
C GLY A 44 -13.90 1.89 -18.97
N LEU A 45 -14.42 1.13 -19.92
CA LEU A 45 -14.26 -0.32 -20.03
C LEU A 45 -12.84 -0.67 -20.51
N ASP A 46 -12.27 0.08 -21.44
CA ASP A 46 -10.86 0.00 -21.83
C ASP A 46 -9.95 0.28 -20.63
N ALA A 47 -10.34 1.23 -19.75
CA ALA A 47 -9.65 1.50 -18.50
C ALA A 47 -9.86 0.42 -17.40
N HIS A 48 -10.82 -0.49 -17.56
CA HIS A 48 -11.11 -1.58 -16.60
C HIS A 48 -10.78 -2.98 -17.12
N THR A 49 -10.48 -3.15 -18.41
CA THR A 49 -9.54 -4.19 -18.83
C THR A 49 -8.19 -3.86 -18.18
N PRO A 50 -7.47 -4.82 -17.57
CA PRO A 50 -6.11 -4.56 -17.12
C PRO A 50 -5.25 -4.34 -18.37
N GLU A 51 -5.30 -3.13 -18.93
CA GLU A 51 -4.34 -2.69 -19.91
C GLU A 51 -3.01 -2.67 -19.16
N GLY A 52 -2.17 -3.67 -19.44
CA GLY A 52 -0.76 -3.59 -19.11
C GLY A 52 -0.23 -2.21 -19.52
N PHE A 53 0.78 -1.75 -18.80
CA PHE A 53 1.31 -0.39 -18.91
C PHE A 53 1.42 0.10 -20.37
N ARG A 54 1.02 1.34 -20.68
CA ARG A 54 1.13 1.91 -22.04
C ARG A 54 1.50 3.38 -21.99
N LEU A 55 2.31 3.82 -22.95
CA LEU A 55 2.71 5.21 -23.14
C LEU A 55 2.10 5.82 -24.40
N ASN A 56 1.52 7.02 -24.27
CA ASN A 56 1.09 7.86 -25.39
C ASN A 56 2.31 8.47 -26.14
N LYS A 57 2.08 9.14 -27.27
CA LYS A 57 3.17 9.66 -28.12
C LYS A 57 4.10 10.63 -27.38
N SER A 58 3.55 11.54 -26.57
CA SER A 58 4.34 12.47 -25.77
C SER A 58 5.14 11.74 -24.69
N GLU A 59 4.54 10.80 -23.98
CA GLU A 59 5.21 10.01 -22.93
C GLU A 59 6.32 9.13 -23.49
N ARG A 60 6.12 8.55 -24.68
CA ARG A 60 7.18 7.81 -25.39
C ARG A 60 8.37 8.71 -25.69
N LEU A 61 8.14 9.90 -26.25
CA LEU A 61 9.22 10.84 -26.53
C LEU A 61 9.93 11.27 -25.25
N MET A 62 9.19 11.63 -24.21
CA MET A 62 9.77 12.02 -22.91
C MET A 62 10.60 10.89 -22.29
N THR A 63 10.05 9.68 -22.23
CA THR A 63 10.74 8.50 -21.66
C THR A 63 11.97 8.13 -22.50
N TRP A 64 11.88 8.24 -23.82
CA TRP A 64 13.02 8.02 -24.71
C TRP A 64 14.13 9.07 -24.49
N LEU A 65 13.79 10.35 -24.38
CA LEU A 65 14.77 11.40 -24.07
C LEU A 65 15.42 11.18 -22.69
N LEU A 66 14.65 10.74 -21.68
CA LEU A 66 15.19 10.40 -20.35
C LEU A 66 16.16 9.21 -20.41
N THR A 67 15.85 8.18 -21.18
CA THR A 67 16.75 7.04 -21.36
C THR A 67 18.04 7.44 -22.09
N GLU A 68 17.98 8.36 -23.06
CA GLU A 68 19.18 8.91 -23.71
C GLU A 68 20.06 9.71 -22.73
N ILE A 69 19.45 10.52 -21.85
CA ILE A 69 20.20 11.22 -20.79
C ILE A 69 20.88 10.23 -19.85
N LEU A 70 20.15 9.22 -19.37
CA LEU A 70 20.71 8.17 -18.48
C LEU A 70 21.83 7.40 -19.16
N LYS A 71 21.65 7.00 -20.42
CA LYS A 71 22.67 6.32 -21.24
C LYS A 71 23.96 7.14 -21.33
N ASN A 72 23.84 8.43 -21.57
CA ASN A 72 25.00 9.34 -21.64
C ASN A 72 25.71 9.48 -20.29
N GLN A 73 24.95 9.56 -19.18
CA GLN A 73 25.51 9.60 -17.84
C GLN A 73 26.26 8.31 -17.49
N ILE A 74 25.68 7.15 -17.81
CA ILE A 74 26.30 5.84 -17.60
C ILE A 74 27.60 5.73 -18.42
N ASN A 75 27.59 6.13 -19.69
CA ASN A 75 28.77 6.09 -20.55
C ASN A 75 29.91 7.03 -20.10
N ALA A 76 29.58 8.14 -19.43
CA ALA A 76 30.55 9.06 -18.86
C ALA A 76 31.15 8.58 -17.52
N GLY A 77 30.53 7.57 -16.89
CA GLY A 77 30.97 7.00 -15.61
C GLY A 77 32.27 6.21 -15.72
N LYS A 78 33.06 6.19 -14.63
CA LYS A 78 34.35 5.46 -14.57
C LYS A 78 34.20 3.98 -14.19
N ASP A 79 33.10 3.60 -13.54
CA ASP A 79 32.89 2.23 -13.06
C ASP A 79 31.99 1.44 -14.01
N LYS A 80 32.60 0.55 -14.79
CA LYS A 80 31.93 -0.20 -15.86
C LYS A 80 31.10 -1.38 -15.35
N GLN A 81 31.38 -1.87 -14.14
CA GLN A 81 30.74 -3.08 -13.61
C GLN A 81 29.31 -2.76 -13.14
N ASP A 82 29.15 -1.73 -12.31
CA ASP A 82 27.86 -1.27 -11.79
C ASP A 82 26.97 -0.67 -12.90
N SER A 83 27.62 -0.04 -13.88
CA SER A 83 26.97 0.55 -15.06
C SER A 83 26.25 -0.45 -15.97
N LYS A 84 26.63 -1.73 -15.92
CA LYS A 84 26.10 -2.76 -16.84
C LYS A 84 24.62 -3.05 -16.59
N TYR A 85 24.20 -3.12 -15.33
CA TYR A 85 22.82 -3.42 -14.96
C TYR A 85 21.89 -2.24 -15.32
N GLU A 86 22.32 -1.02 -15.03
CA GLU A 86 21.58 0.19 -15.37
C GLU A 86 21.49 0.39 -16.90
N MET A 87 22.56 0.08 -17.65
CA MET A 87 22.51 0.09 -19.12
C MET A 87 21.49 -0.91 -19.67
N LYS A 88 21.41 -2.12 -19.11
CA LYS A 88 20.44 -3.14 -19.53
C LYS A 88 18.99 -2.68 -19.33
N LYS A 89 18.69 -1.97 -18.23
CA LYS A 89 17.37 -1.37 -18.00
C LYS A 89 17.04 -0.28 -19.02
N VAL A 90 18.01 0.60 -19.29
CA VAL A 90 17.89 1.65 -20.31
C VAL A 90 17.57 1.04 -21.68
N GLU A 91 18.33 0.02 -22.09
CA GLU A 91 18.11 -0.70 -23.35
C GLU A 91 16.73 -1.36 -23.40
N LEU A 92 16.32 -2.04 -22.32
CA LEU A 92 14.99 -2.64 -22.23
C LEU A 92 13.87 -1.60 -22.45
N ILE A 93 13.93 -0.45 -21.76
CA ILE A 93 12.91 0.60 -21.90
C ILE A 93 12.88 1.15 -23.33
N GLN A 94 14.05 1.35 -23.96
CA GLN A 94 14.14 1.81 -25.34
C GLN A 94 13.51 0.80 -26.32
N GLU A 95 13.88 -0.48 -26.23
CA GLU A 95 13.34 -1.56 -27.07
C GLU A 95 11.82 -1.69 -26.92
N VAL A 96 11.31 -1.58 -25.69
CA VAL A 96 9.87 -1.59 -25.41
C VAL A 96 9.15 -0.41 -26.09
N ILE A 97 9.73 0.80 -26.06
CA ILE A 97 9.16 1.98 -26.72
C ILE A 97 9.14 1.81 -28.25
N TYR A 98 10.22 1.28 -28.82
CA TYR A 98 10.36 1.04 -30.25
C TYR A 98 9.41 -0.06 -30.76
N GLY A 99 9.41 -1.22 -30.09
CA GLY A 99 8.63 -2.40 -30.49
C GLY A 99 7.18 -2.42 -29.98
N GLY A 100 6.84 -1.56 -29.02
CA GLY A 100 5.52 -1.55 -28.37
C GLY A 100 5.29 -2.69 -27.37
N HIS A 101 6.35 -3.33 -26.87
CA HIS A 101 6.29 -4.50 -25.99
C HIS A 101 6.14 -4.14 -24.51
N PHE A 102 5.21 -3.25 -24.16
CA PHE A 102 5.14 -2.69 -22.81
C PHE A 102 4.88 -3.69 -21.68
N TRP A 103 4.26 -4.84 -22.01
CA TRP A 103 4.11 -5.97 -21.07
C TRP A 103 5.43 -6.45 -20.48
N ALA A 104 6.56 -6.26 -21.18
CA ALA A 104 7.87 -6.69 -20.70
C ALA A 104 8.34 -5.86 -19.49
N LEU A 105 7.87 -4.60 -19.37
CA LEU A 105 8.17 -3.78 -18.19
C LEU A 105 7.43 -4.29 -16.97
N ASP A 106 6.17 -4.72 -17.11
CA ASP A 106 5.41 -5.32 -16.02
C ASP A 106 6.10 -6.60 -15.48
N TRP A 107 6.80 -7.34 -16.36
CA TRP A 107 7.50 -8.58 -15.98
C TRP A 107 8.87 -8.33 -15.38
N GLU A 108 9.70 -7.49 -16.02
CA GLU A 108 11.10 -7.27 -15.60
C GLU A 108 11.24 -6.23 -14.50
N LEU A 109 10.28 -5.31 -14.37
CA LEU A 109 10.29 -4.23 -13.38
C LEU A 109 9.11 -4.36 -12.41
N SER A 110 8.76 -5.59 -12.02
CA SER A 110 7.61 -5.88 -11.15
C SER A 110 7.57 -5.07 -9.86
N GLY A 111 8.74 -4.78 -9.26
CA GLY A 111 8.84 -3.93 -8.05
C GLY A 111 8.48 -2.45 -8.25
N VAL A 112 8.40 -1.97 -9.50
CA VAL A 112 8.00 -0.59 -9.84
C VAL A 112 6.67 -0.56 -10.57
N MET A 113 6.37 -1.61 -11.34
CA MET A 113 5.21 -1.71 -12.23
C MET A 113 4.06 -2.51 -11.61
N HIS A 114 4.14 -2.87 -10.32
CA HIS A 114 3.02 -3.48 -9.63
C HIS A 114 1.88 -2.48 -9.43
N ASN A 115 0.65 -2.99 -9.43
CA ASN A 115 -0.54 -2.20 -9.10
C ASN A 115 -0.89 -2.27 -7.59
N GLU A 116 -0.02 -2.90 -6.78
CA GLU A 116 -0.22 -2.98 -5.34
C GLU A 116 -0.07 -1.59 -4.72
N VAL A 117 -1.10 -1.19 -3.99
CA VAL A 117 -1.14 0.04 -3.20
C VAL A 117 -1.66 -0.36 -1.84
N ASP A 118 -0.98 0.07 -0.78
CA ASP A 118 -1.39 -0.22 0.60
C ASP A 118 -2.84 0.22 0.83
N ASP A 119 -3.66 -0.66 1.41
CA ASP A 119 -5.00 -0.30 1.89
C ASP A 119 -4.87 0.75 3.02
N PRO A 120 -5.49 1.94 2.91
CA PRO A 120 -5.49 2.93 3.99
C PRO A 120 -5.98 2.36 5.33
N LYS A 121 -6.86 1.36 5.32
CA LYS A 121 -7.29 0.65 6.54
C LYS A 121 -6.18 -0.21 7.13
N ALA A 122 -5.39 -0.89 6.31
CA ALA A 122 -4.23 -1.65 6.77
C ALA A 122 -3.21 -0.72 7.40
N LEU A 123 -2.91 0.42 6.76
CA LEU A 123 -2.02 1.44 7.32
C LEU A 123 -2.48 1.93 8.69
N ARG A 124 -3.76 2.32 8.80
CA ARG A 124 -4.34 2.76 10.08
C ARG A 124 -4.23 1.68 11.14
N THR A 125 -4.54 0.43 10.78
CA THR A 125 -4.44 -0.71 11.68
C THR A 125 -3.01 -0.90 12.19
N VAL A 126 -2.01 -0.89 11.31
CA VAL A 126 -0.61 -1.03 11.72
C VAL A 126 -0.19 0.10 12.66
N VAL A 127 -0.54 1.36 12.35
CA VAL A 127 -0.24 2.50 13.21
C VAL A 127 -0.86 2.34 14.60
N ASP A 128 -2.15 1.99 14.67
CA ASP A 128 -2.87 1.81 15.93
C ASP A 128 -2.28 0.65 16.75
N VAL A 129 -1.85 -0.43 16.08
CA VAL A 129 -1.19 -1.60 16.70
C VAL A 129 0.19 -1.26 17.24
N LEU A 130 1.04 -0.58 16.47
CA LEU A 130 2.37 -0.18 16.90
C LEU A 130 2.32 0.81 18.08
N ASP A 131 1.36 1.74 18.06
CA ASP A 131 1.13 2.65 19.18
C ASP A 131 0.70 1.88 20.43
N THR A 132 -0.28 0.99 20.31
CA THR A 132 -0.75 0.15 21.43
C THR A 132 0.40 -0.65 22.04
N TRP A 133 1.22 -1.32 21.21
CA TRP A 133 2.37 -2.10 21.70
C TRP A 133 3.47 -1.24 22.32
N THR A 134 3.67 -0.01 21.84
CA THR A 134 4.62 0.93 22.43
C THR A 134 4.26 1.23 23.89
N PHE A 135 2.97 1.48 24.16
CA PHE A 135 2.48 1.71 25.52
C PHE A 135 2.56 0.44 26.38
N ILE A 136 2.18 -0.73 25.86
CA ILE A 136 2.24 -2.00 26.59
C ILE A 136 3.68 -2.32 27.01
N GLU A 137 4.63 -2.30 26.07
CA GLU A 137 6.02 -2.67 26.37
C GLU A 137 6.68 -1.67 27.32
N ARG A 138 6.42 -0.36 27.15
CA ARG A 138 6.97 0.69 28.03
C ARG A 138 6.42 0.57 29.46
N ALA A 139 5.10 0.41 29.62
CA ALA A 139 4.49 0.25 30.92
C ALA A 139 4.94 -1.04 31.62
N TYR A 140 4.96 -2.17 30.90
CA TYR A 140 5.39 -3.46 31.45
C TYR A 140 6.85 -3.43 31.93
N ALA A 141 7.74 -2.70 31.24
CA ALA A 141 9.13 -2.55 31.65
C ALA A 141 9.24 -1.91 33.05
N GLY A 142 8.37 -0.95 33.37
CA GLY A 142 8.35 -0.22 34.64
C GLY A 142 7.68 -0.95 35.81
N PHE A 143 7.02 -2.10 35.57
CA PHE A 143 6.29 -2.83 36.60
C PHE A 143 7.18 -3.60 37.57
N SER A 144 6.69 -3.72 38.81
CA SER A 144 7.28 -4.55 39.86
C SER A 144 7.18 -6.05 39.50
N ASN A 145 7.94 -6.89 40.21
CA ASN A 145 7.86 -8.34 40.02
C ASN A 145 6.47 -8.89 40.40
N ASP A 146 5.83 -8.29 41.41
CA ASP A 146 4.49 -8.69 41.85
C ASP A 146 3.43 -8.36 40.79
N ASP A 147 3.51 -7.17 40.18
CA ASP A 147 2.64 -6.80 39.07
C ASP A 147 2.84 -7.71 37.85
N LYS A 148 4.10 -8.00 37.48
CA LYS A 148 4.42 -8.89 36.36
C LYS A 148 3.89 -10.30 36.58
N LYS A 149 4.05 -10.83 37.81
CA LYS A 149 3.51 -12.14 38.19
C LYS A 149 1.99 -12.15 38.12
N ARG A 150 1.33 -11.11 38.61
CA ARG A 150 -0.12 -10.96 38.52
C ARG A 150 -0.62 -10.95 37.07
N ILE A 151 0.08 -10.24 36.17
CA ILE A 151 -0.27 -10.23 34.75
C ILE A 151 -0.12 -11.63 34.15
N GLU A 152 0.99 -12.34 34.44
CA GLU A 152 1.19 -13.72 33.98
C GLU A 152 0.11 -14.69 34.51
N GLU A 153 -0.34 -14.52 35.76
CA GLU A 153 -1.42 -15.32 36.34
C GLU A 153 -2.79 -15.05 35.68
N GLU A 154 -3.10 -13.79 35.34
CA GLU A 154 -4.41 -13.43 34.76
C GLU A 154 -4.52 -13.66 33.23
N VAL A 155 -3.42 -13.59 32.48
CA VAL A 155 -3.44 -13.73 31.00
C VAL A 155 -2.52 -14.84 30.47
N GLY A 156 -1.96 -15.65 31.36
CA GLY A 156 -1.12 -16.81 31.02
C GLY A 156 0.17 -16.42 30.29
N PHE A 157 0.58 -17.25 29.33
CA PHE A 157 1.83 -17.08 28.57
C PHE A 157 1.96 -15.70 27.90
N ARG A 158 0.85 -15.02 27.59
CA ARG A 158 0.86 -13.68 26.98
C ARG A 158 1.31 -12.60 27.94
N GLY A 159 1.09 -12.78 29.24
CA GLY A 159 1.54 -11.88 30.29
C GLY A 159 3.02 -12.02 30.60
N LYS A 160 3.64 -13.10 30.12
CA LYS A 160 5.07 -13.37 30.29
C LYS A 160 5.86 -12.61 29.24
N ASN A 161 6.41 -11.45 29.63
CA ASN A 161 7.19 -10.58 28.74
C ASN A 161 6.42 -10.24 27.43
N PRO A 162 5.27 -9.56 27.55
CA PRO A 162 4.44 -9.19 26.39
C PRO A 162 5.26 -8.32 25.45
N ARG A 163 5.32 -8.73 24.18
CA ARG A 163 6.05 -8.02 23.12
C ARG A 163 5.33 -8.12 21.79
N PHE A 164 5.46 -7.08 20.99
CA PHE A 164 5.08 -7.11 19.59
C PHE A 164 5.96 -8.09 18.83
N LYS A 165 5.31 -9.10 18.23
CA LYS A 165 5.97 -10.16 17.45
C LYS A 165 5.93 -9.91 15.95
N GLY A 166 5.18 -8.91 15.49
CA GLY A 166 4.95 -8.69 14.07
C GLY A 166 3.66 -9.33 13.55
N PHE A 167 3.59 -9.50 12.24
CA PHE A 167 2.44 -10.02 11.49
C PHE A 167 2.82 -11.32 10.76
N ASP A 168 1.84 -12.09 10.29
CA ASP A 168 2.12 -13.32 9.55
C ASP A 168 2.70 -13.01 8.16
N GLY A 169 3.98 -13.32 7.94
CA GLY A 169 4.63 -13.07 6.66
C GLY A 169 4.05 -13.84 5.45
N ASN A 170 3.17 -14.82 5.67
CA ASN A 170 2.52 -15.56 4.58
C ASN A 170 1.12 -15.05 4.23
N ASN A 171 0.39 -14.51 5.21
CA ASN A 171 -1.03 -14.16 5.05
C ASN A 171 -1.34 -12.69 5.40
N GLU A 172 -0.40 -11.96 5.98
CA GLU A 172 -0.53 -10.58 6.47
C GLU A 172 0.64 -9.71 5.95
N THR A 173 1.18 -10.03 4.77
CA THR A 173 2.38 -9.43 4.19
C THR A 173 2.28 -7.91 4.05
N ASP A 174 1.11 -7.39 3.68
CA ASP A 174 0.86 -5.94 3.58
C ASP A 174 1.08 -5.24 4.93
N TYR A 175 0.55 -5.82 6.01
CA TYR A 175 0.70 -5.26 7.36
C TYR A 175 2.17 -5.31 7.83
N MET A 176 2.87 -6.41 7.51
CA MET A 176 4.29 -6.55 7.78
C MET A 176 5.13 -5.53 7.00
N GLY A 177 4.83 -5.36 5.70
CA GLY A 177 5.48 -4.40 4.82
C GLY A 177 5.32 -2.96 5.30
N ILE A 178 4.08 -2.57 5.67
CA ILE A 178 3.80 -1.25 6.26
C ILE A 178 4.58 -1.05 7.56
N ALA A 179 4.63 -2.05 8.45
CA ALA A 179 5.37 -1.96 9.71
C ALA A 179 6.87 -1.73 9.47
N HIS A 180 7.47 -2.50 8.55
CA HIS A 180 8.85 -2.29 8.13
C HIS A 180 9.07 -0.90 7.55
N PHE A 181 8.20 -0.44 6.66
CA PHE A 181 8.34 0.87 6.04
C PHE A 181 8.27 2.01 7.07
N LEU A 182 7.30 1.94 8.00
CA LEU A 182 7.18 2.92 9.09
C LEU A 182 8.44 2.96 9.97
N VAL A 183 8.96 1.80 10.35
CA VAL A 183 10.06 1.71 11.32
C VAL A 183 11.42 1.96 10.67
N ASP A 184 11.74 1.21 9.62
CA ASP A 184 13.08 1.19 9.04
C ASP A 184 13.30 2.33 8.04
N GLN A 185 12.27 2.72 7.28
CA GLN A 185 12.39 3.76 6.24
C GLN A 185 12.01 5.14 6.75
N LEU A 186 10.93 5.25 7.55
CA LEU A 186 10.43 6.54 8.03
C LEU A 186 10.92 6.93 9.43
N GLY A 187 11.60 6.02 10.15
CA GLY A 187 12.08 6.28 11.52
C GLY A 187 10.96 6.52 12.53
N ARG A 188 9.76 5.96 12.29
CA ARG A 188 8.64 5.99 13.25
C ARG A 188 8.72 4.77 14.16
N PHE A 189 8.23 4.86 15.40
CA PHE A 189 8.22 3.72 16.33
C PHE A 189 9.59 3.02 16.48
N GLU A 190 10.67 3.80 16.63
CA GLU A 190 12.05 3.30 16.63
C GLU A 190 12.34 2.25 17.72
N ASN A 191 11.51 2.16 18.76
CA ASN A 191 11.55 1.10 19.77
C ASN A 191 11.34 -0.33 19.19
N PHE A 192 10.86 -0.44 17.95
CA PHE A 192 10.75 -1.70 17.22
C PHE A 192 11.87 -1.95 16.21
N LYS A 193 12.83 -1.03 16.07
CA LYS A 193 13.91 -1.16 15.08
C LYS A 193 14.75 -2.41 15.29
N GLY A 194 15.11 -3.08 14.20
CA GLY A 194 15.92 -4.30 14.22
C GLY A 194 15.17 -5.56 14.66
N ARG A 195 13.83 -5.53 14.70
CA ARG A 195 12.99 -6.72 14.90
C ARG A 195 12.65 -7.37 13.56
N ASP A 196 12.27 -8.65 13.62
CA ASP A 196 11.95 -9.48 12.45
C ASP A 196 10.57 -9.16 11.83
N PHE A 197 9.63 -8.61 12.62
CA PHE A 197 8.25 -8.31 12.23
C PHE A 197 7.44 -9.48 11.64
N ASN A 198 7.97 -10.71 11.63
CA ASN A 198 7.25 -11.91 11.26
C ASN A 198 6.83 -12.70 12.51
N SER A 199 5.54 -12.78 12.77
CA SER A 199 4.99 -13.53 13.90
C SER A 199 4.92 -15.04 13.64
N HIS A 200 5.05 -15.48 12.38
CA HIS A 200 4.78 -16.84 11.89
C HIS A 200 3.35 -17.36 12.14
N THR A 201 2.42 -16.50 12.59
CA THR A 201 1.02 -16.85 12.88
C THR A 201 0.11 -15.64 12.68
N PRO A 202 -1.12 -15.77 12.19
CA PRO A 202 -2.02 -14.63 12.01
C PRO A 202 -2.24 -13.81 13.30
N THR A 203 -2.13 -12.49 13.21
CA THR A 203 -2.21 -11.57 14.35
C THR A 203 -3.12 -10.36 14.15
N VAL A 204 -3.43 -9.98 12.91
CA VAL A 204 -4.16 -8.74 12.57
C VAL A 204 -5.49 -8.65 13.32
N ALA A 205 -6.30 -9.72 13.28
CA ALA A 205 -7.61 -9.72 13.91
C ALA A 205 -7.52 -9.42 15.42
N ARG A 206 -6.59 -10.08 16.10
CA ARG A 206 -6.33 -9.88 17.53
C ARG A 206 -5.81 -8.49 17.81
N TYR A 207 -4.76 -8.08 17.11
CA TYR A 207 -4.13 -6.80 17.36
C TYR A 207 -5.08 -5.64 17.08
N SER A 208 -5.99 -5.78 16.10
CA SER A 208 -7.07 -4.84 15.83
C SER A 208 -8.04 -4.73 17.01
N GLN A 209 -8.46 -5.85 17.61
CA GLN A 209 -9.32 -5.83 18.80
C GLN A 209 -8.63 -5.17 19.99
N MET A 210 -7.37 -5.52 20.23
CA MET A 210 -6.56 -4.93 21.29
C MET A 210 -6.40 -3.42 21.10
N ALA A 211 -6.09 -2.97 19.88
CA ALA A 211 -5.96 -1.56 19.54
C ALA A 211 -7.29 -0.81 19.68
N ALA A 212 -8.41 -1.43 19.31
CA ALA A 212 -9.74 -0.86 19.51
C ALA A 212 -10.03 -0.61 20.99
N ILE A 213 -9.70 -1.54 21.88
CA ILE A 213 -9.85 -1.37 23.34
C ILE A 213 -8.91 -0.28 23.85
N PHE A 214 -7.64 -0.30 23.43
CA PHE A 214 -6.67 0.73 23.80
C PHE A 214 -7.16 2.14 23.43
N SER A 215 -7.77 2.30 22.25
CA SER A 215 -8.30 3.58 21.81
C SER A 215 -9.33 4.20 22.77
N THR A 216 -10.10 3.37 23.48
CA THR A 216 -11.12 3.83 24.44
C THR A 216 -10.50 4.42 25.72
N MET A 217 -9.29 3.99 26.09
CA MET A 217 -8.57 4.44 27.29
C MET A 217 -7.45 5.42 26.97
N ARG A 218 -7.01 5.52 25.70
CA ARG A 218 -5.84 6.32 25.26
C ARG A 218 -5.88 7.78 25.70
N SER A 219 -7.04 8.43 25.65
CA SER A 219 -7.21 9.82 26.08
C SER A 219 -6.96 10.02 27.58
N SER A 220 -7.17 8.99 28.40
CA SER A 220 -6.94 9.01 29.85
C SER A 220 -5.48 8.76 30.25
N LEU A 221 -4.60 8.44 29.29
CA LEU A 221 -3.17 8.16 29.51
C LEU A 221 -2.29 9.40 29.38
N LEU A 222 -2.88 10.59 29.22
CA LEU A 222 -2.12 11.84 29.20
C LEU A 222 -1.42 12.05 30.55
N GLY A 223 -0.09 11.92 30.56
CA GLY A 223 0.74 12.11 31.74
C GLY A 223 0.89 10.88 32.64
N ARG A 224 0.46 9.69 32.20
CA ARG A 224 0.67 8.42 32.94
C ARG A 224 0.85 7.23 32.00
N GLU A 225 1.40 6.15 32.54
CA GLU A 225 1.48 4.86 31.85
C GLU A 225 0.22 4.00 32.08
N LEU A 226 0.11 2.91 31.33
CA LEU A 226 -0.88 1.86 31.58
C LEU A 226 -0.64 1.23 32.96
N SER A 227 -1.73 0.98 33.68
CA SER A 227 -1.73 0.21 34.92
C SER A 227 -1.71 -1.31 34.63
N PRO A 228 -1.36 -2.15 35.62
CA PRO A 228 -1.43 -3.61 35.46
C PRO A 228 -2.81 -4.10 35.01
N ASN A 229 -3.89 -3.50 35.53
CA ASN A 229 -5.27 -3.85 35.15
C ASN A 229 -5.57 -3.53 33.68
N GLU A 230 -5.09 -2.40 33.18
CA GLU A 230 -5.29 -2.01 31.78
C GLU A 230 -4.47 -2.91 30.85
N ILE A 231 -3.24 -3.27 31.20
CA ILE A 231 -2.47 -4.27 30.43
C ILE A 231 -3.19 -5.62 30.39
N ILE A 232 -3.69 -6.08 31.53
CA ILE A 232 -4.47 -7.33 31.59
C ILE A 232 -5.70 -7.25 30.68
N GLN A 233 -6.42 -6.12 30.68
CA GLN A 233 -7.57 -5.92 29.82
C GLN A 233 -7.20 -6.00 28.34
N LEU A 234 -6.06 -5.43 27.93
CA LEU A 234 -5.58 -5.46 26.55
C LEU A 234 -5.13 -6.88 26.14
N LEU A 235 -4.48 -7.62 27.03
CA LEU A 235 -3.92 -8.95 26.72
C LEU A 235 -4.92 -10.11 26.84
N LYS A 236 -6.13 -9.87 27.38
CA LYS A 236 -7.18 -10.90 27.55
C LYS A 236 -7.82 -11.39 26.24
N PHE A 237 -7.72 -10.62 25.17
CA PHE A 237 -8.34 -10.94 23.88
C PHE A 237 -7.33 -11.64 22.93
N ASP A 238 -7.16 -12.97 23.04
CA ASP A 238 -7.20 -13.87 21.85
C ASP A 238 -8.39 -14.80 22.06
#